data_AF-A0A963Q1X6-F1
#
_entry.id   AF-A0A963Q1X6-F1
#
_cell.length_a   1.000
_cell.length_b   1.000
_cell.length_c   1.000
_cell.angle_alpha   90.00
_cell.angle_beta   90.00
_cell.angle_gamma   90.00
#
_symmetry.space_group_name_H-M   'P 1'
#
loop_
_entity.id
_entity.type
_entity.pdbx_description
1 polymer ?
#
loop_
_entity_poly.entity_id
_entity_poly.type
_entity_poly.pdbx_seq_one_letter_code
_entity_poly.pdbx_strand_id
1 'polypeptide(L)'
;DLALSPVTPEILAARELRRGTLQLIEDIAPYRHLGIEPPPLRLLINRVHPVSSNARLVQQALRQVFQEQAGVQVLGTDVPAIEAYPRAATRGLPVHRVEYRQPAGRTAPAALETMRTLAGELFPVWRERFALVTGRADAGGAGHGERA
;
A
#
# COMPACT_ATOMS: atom_id res chain seq x y z
N ASP A 1 15.99 1.53 -7.54
CA ASP A 1 15.29 1.64 -6.24
C ASP A 1 14.01 2.44 -6.35
N LEU A 2 13.11 2.29 -5.37
CA LEU A 2 11.80 2.94 -5.33
C LEU A 2 11.49 3.32 -3.88
N ALA A 3 10.97 4.54 -3.66
CA ALA A 3 10.42 4.94 -2.37
C ALA A 3 8.90 4.74 -2.36
N LEU A 4 8.36 4.15 -1.29
CA LEU A 4 6.93 4.00 -1.06
C LEU A 4 6.57 4.70 0.25
N SER A 5 5.67 5.69 0.21
CA SER A 5 5.20 6.39 1.40
C SER A 5 3.70 6.16 1.62
N PRO A 6 3.31 5.49 2.72
CA PRO A 6 1.90 5.37 3.09
C PRO A 6 1.39 6.70 3.67
N VAL A 7 0.25 7.17 3.17
CA VAL A 7 -0.45 8.35 3.68
C VAL A 7 -1.87 7.98 4.04
N THR A 8 -2.30 8.34 5.23
CA THR A 8 -3.68 8.11 5.66
C THR A 8 -4.61 9.19 5.07
N PRO A 9 -5.90 8.92 4.81
CA PRO A 9 -6.81 9.84 4.12
C PRO A 9 -7.27 10.98 5.04
N GLU A 10 -6.34 11.73 5.61
CA GLU A 10 -6.58 12.92 6.43
C GLU A 10 -5.70 14.08 5.94
N ILE A 11 -6.26 15.29 5.98
CA ILE A 11 -5.60 16.50 5.47
C ILE A 11 -4.30 16.80 6.23
N LEU A 12 -4.25 16.54 7.54
CA LEU A 12 -3.04 16.77 8.34
C LEU A 12 -1.89 15.86 7.90
N ALA A 13 -2.13 14.56 7.74
CA ALA A 13 -1.12 13.60 7.30
C ALA A 13 -0.53 13.99 5.93
N ALA A 14 -1.36 14.49 5.02
CA ALA A 14 -0.91 14.98 3.73
C ALA A 14 -0.05 16.25 3.81
N ARG A 15 -0.41 17.18 4.71
CA ARG A 15 0.40 18.38 4.96
C ARG A 15 1.76 18.02 5.56
N GLU A 16 1.79 17.07 6.49
CA GLU A 16 3.03 16.57 7.09
C GLU A 16 3.92 15.89 6.05
N LEU A 17 3.34 15.04 5.19
CA LEU A 17 4.05 14.42 4.08
C LEU A 17 4.65 15.46 3.13
N ARG A 18 3.88 16.48 2.75
CA ARG A 18 4.35 17.55 1.86
C ARG A 18 5.46 18.36 2.50
N ARG A 19 5.29 18.78 3.75
CA ARG A 19 6.27 19.61 4.46
C ARG A 19 7.56 18.84 4.78
N GLY A 20 7.47 17.55 5.10
CA GLY A 20 8.61 16.75 5.53
C GLY A 20 9.23 15.96 4.39
N THR A 21 8.52 14.95 3.90
CA THR A 21 9.07 13.96 2.95
C THR A 21 9.30 14.55 1.56
N LEU A 22 8.36 15.33 1.04
CA LEU A 22 8.54 15.93 -0.29
C LEU A 22 9.64 16.99 -0.29
N GLN A 23 9.68 17.83 0.74
CA GLN A 23 10.76 18.79 0.92
C GLN A 23 12.12 18.09 0.97
N LEU A 24 12.23 16.98 1.70
CA LEU A 24 13.48 16.21 1.74
C LEU A 24 13.90 15.71 0.35
N ILE A 25 12.97 15.19 -0.47
CA ILE A 25 13.26 14.73 -1.83
C ILE A 25 13.73 15.88 -2.72
N GLU A 26 13.13 17.07 -2.56
CA GLU A 26 13.55 18.29 -3.25
C GLU A 26 14.93 18.76 -2.80
N ASP A 27 15.21 18.74 -1.49
CA ASP A 27 16.47 19.18 -0.90
C ASP A 27 17.65 18.29 -1.31
N ILE A 28 17.40 17.01 -1.60
CA ILE A 28 18.44 16.09 -2.09
C ILE A 28 18.60 16.08 -3.62
N ALA A 29 17.65 16.65 -4.37
CA ALA A 29 17.69 16.66 -5.83
C ALA A 29 18.95 17.35 -6.42
N PRO A 30 19.51 18.42 -5.83
CA PRO A 30 20.76 19.00 -6.32
C PRO A 30 21.93 18.02 -6.30
N TYR A 31 21.98 17.09 -5.35
CA TYR A 31 23.09 16.12 -5.23
C TYR A 31 23.13 15.08 -6.36
N ARG A 32 22.20 15.12 -7.32
CA ARG A 32 22.29 14.35 -8.57
C ARG A 32 23.62 14.58 -9.30
N HIS A 33 24.18 15.78 -9.23
CA HIS A 33 25.50 16.06 -9.83
C HIS A 33 26.66 15.33 -9.11
N LEU A 34 26.43 14.79 -7.91
CA LEU A 34 27.36 13.93 -7.18
C LEU A 34 27.07 12.43 -7.36
N GLY A 35 26.13 12.08 -8.25
CA GLY A 35 25.69 10.69 -8.46
C GLY A 35 24.64 10.20 -7.45
N ILE A 36 24.08 11.09 -6.62
CA ILE A 36 22.97 10.73 -5.72
C ILE A 36 21.67 10.95 -6.48
N GLU A 37 21.10 9.87 -7.02
CA GLU A 37 19.83 9.89 -7.74
C GLU A 37 18.67 9.64 -6.75
N PRO A 38 17.80 10.65 -6.47
CA PRO A 38 16.64 10.46 -5.61
C PRO A 38 15.69 9.42 -6.23
N PRO A 39 15.25 8.40 -5.47
CA PRO A 39 14.34 7.41 -6.00
C PRO A 39 12.97 8.04 -6.31
N PRO A 40 12.25 7.56 -7.34
CA PRO A 40 10.88 7.98 -7.58
C PRO A 40 10.02 7.66 -6.35
N LEU A 41 9.17 8.60 -5.95
CA LEU A 41 8.31 8.45 -4.78
C LEU A 41 6.91 8.01 -5.19
N ARG A 42 6.47 6.87 -4.68
CA ARG A 42 5.09 6.39 -4.82
C ARG A 42 4.31 6.60 -3.54
N LEU A 43 3.14 7.23 -3.64
CA LEU A 43 2.24 7.45 -2.51
C LEU A 43 1.15 6.40 -2.49
N LEU A 44 1.01 5.74 -1.35
CA LEU A 44 -0.03 4.74 -1.09
C LEU A 44 -1.05 5.30 -0.12
N ILE A 45 -2.30 5.42 -0.53
CA ILE A 45 -3.37 5.86 0.38
C ILE A 45 -3.76 4.67 1.26
N ASN A 46 -3.54 4.81 2.56
CA ASN A 46 -3.66 3.75 3.54
C ASN A 46 -4.82 3.98 4.51
N ARG A 47 -5.51 2.91 4.92
CA ARG A 47 -6.67 2.95 5.82
C ARG A 47 -7.87 3.72 5.24
N VAL A 48 -8.22 3.46 3.98
CA VAL A 48 -9.42 4.05 3.36
C VAL A 48 -10.70 3.40 3.91
N HIS A 49 -11.59 4.22 4.48
CA HIS A 49 -12.89 3.74 4.97
C HIS A 49 -13.86 3.47 3.81
N PRO A 50 -14.34 2.22 3.62
CA PRO A 50 -15.04 1.84 2.39
C PRO A 50 -16.40 2.51 2.14
N VAL A 51 -17.08 2.96 3.21
CA VAL A 51 -18.49 3.41 3.16
C VAL A 51 -18.63 4.92 3.44
N SER A 52 -17.53 5.65 3.63
CA SER A 52 -17.61 7.09 3.93
C SER A 52 -17.52 7.93 2.66
N SER A 53 -18.57 8.69 2.35
CA SER A 53 -18.56 9.71 1.29
C SER A 53 -17.48 10.76 1.54
N ASN A 54 -17.28 11.15 2.80
CA ASN A 54 -16.23 12.07 3.21
C ASN A 54 -14.84 11.48 2.95
N ALA A 55 -14.62 10.19 3.23
CA ALA A 55 -13.34 9.53 2.95
C ALA A 55 -13.01 9.53 1.46
N ARG A 56 -14.02 9.35 0.58
CA ARG A 56 -13.85 9.45 -0.88
C ARG A 56 -13.47 10.87 -1.32
N LEU A 57 -14.11 11.90 -0.76
CA LEU A 57 -13.78 13.30 -1.06
C LEU A 57 -12.36 13.64 -0.61
N VAL A 58 -11.97 13.24 0.60
CA VAL A 58 -10.61 13.46 1.10
C VAL A 58 -9.60 12.71 0.23
N GLN A 59 -9.86 11.45 -0.11
CA GLN A 59 -9.00 10.69 -1.03
C GLN A 59 -8.83 11.38 -2.38
N GLN A 60 -9.91 11.90 -2.97
CA GLN A 60 -9.85 12.62 -4.24
C GLN A 60 -9.04 13.91 -4.12
N ALA A 61 -9.27 14.69 -3.05
CA ALA A 61 -8.51 15.91 -2.78
C ALA A 61 -7.01 15.60 -2.61
N LEU A 62 -6.66 14.52 -1.91
CA LEU A 62 -5.26 14.08 -1.77
C LEU A 62 -4.64 13.73 -3.11
N ARG A 63 -5.36 12.98 -3.96
CA ARG A 63 -4.90 12.66 -5.31
C ARG A 63 -4.65 13.92 -6.13
N GLN A 64 -5.55 14.91 -6.06
CA GLN A 64 -5.39 16.19 -6.75
C GLN A 64 -4.17 16.98 -6.25
N VAL A 65 -3.98 17.09 -4.93
CA VAL A 65 -2.86 17.82 -4.33
C VAL A 65 -1.50 17.27 -4.78
N PHE A 66 -1.38 15.95 -4.91
CA PHE A 66 -0.11 15.30 -5.26
C PHE A 66 0.04 15.01 -6.76
N GLN A 67 -1.00 15.18 -7.57
CA GLN A 67 -0.93 15.00 -9.03
C GLN A 67 0.01 16.01 -9.71
N GLU A 68 0.11 17.22 -9.15
CA GLU A 68 0.92 18.30 -9.71
C GLU A 68 2.37 18.28 -9.22
N GLN A 69 2.73 17.38 -8.29
CA GLN A 69 4.07 17.34 -7.72
C GLN A 69 5.02 16.51 -8.59
N ALA A 70 6.07 17.16 -9.10
CA ALA A 70 7.11 16.49 -9.88
C ALA A 70 7.81 15.38 -9.07
N GLY A 71 8.02 14.21 -9.69
CA GLY A 71 8.71 13.07 -9.06
C GLY A 71 7.85 12.25 -8.08
N VAL A 72 6.57 12.60 -7.93
CA VAL A 72 5.61 11.89 -7.08
C VAL A 72 4.56 11.20 -7.93
N GLN A 73 4.28 9.94 -7.61
CA GLN A 73 3.22 9.16 -8.26
C GLN A 73 2.26 8.61 -7.19
N VAL A 74 1.00 9.04 -7.22
CA VAL A 74 -0.03 8.44 -6.35
C VAL A 74 -0.50 7.13 -6.97
N LEU A 75 -0.43 6.04 -6.20
CA LEU A 75 -0.88 4.73 -6.63
C LEU A 75 -2.41 4.69 -6.81
N GLY A 76 -2.89 3.96 -7.81
CA GLY A 76 -4.30 3.67 -8.02
C GLY A 76 -4.87 2.72 -6.98
N THR A 77 -4.05 1.82 -6.43
CA THR A 77 -4.46 0.92 -5.36
C THR A 77 -4.53 1.64 -4.01
N ASP A 78 -5.64 1.47 -3.30
CA ASP A 78 -5.81 1.91 -1.92
C ASP A 78 -5.81 0.72 -0.95
N VAL A 79 -5.30 0.92 0.27
CA VAL A 79 -5.40 -0.07 1.35
C VAL A 79 -6.62 0.24 2.22
N PRO A 80 -7.64 -0.63 2.25
CA PRO A 80 -8.87 -0.34 2.99
C PRO A 80 -8.68 -0.49 4.51
N ALA A 81 -9.38 0.32 5.30
CA ALA A 81 -9.47 0.19 6.75
C ALA A 81 -10.43 -0.95 7.12
N ILE A 82 -9.91 -2.19 7.14
CA ILE A 82 -10.66 -3.40 7.52
C ILE A 82 -9.98 -4.15 8.66
N GLU A 83 -10.76 -4.90 9.42
CA GLU A 83 -10.31 -5.71 10.57
C GLU A 83 -9.29 -6.81 10.22
N ALA A 84 -9.07 -7.11 8.94
CA ALA A 84 -8.06 -8.07 8.53
C ALA A 84 -6.64 -7.63 8.89
N TYR A 85 -6.31 -6.35 8.75
CA TYR A 85 -4.97 -5.82 9.00
C TYR A 85 -4.55 -5.93 10.47
N PRO A 86 -5.30 -5.40 11.46
CA PRO A 86 -4.93 -5.54 12.86
C PRO A 86 -4.92 -7.00 13.31
N ARG A 87 -5.92 -7.80 12.89
CA ARG A 87 -5.96 -9.24 13.18
C ARG A 87 -4.75 -10.00 12.63
N ALA A 88 -4.28 -9.65 11.44
CA ALA A 88 -3.09 -10.24 10.86
C ALA A 88 -1.82 -9.85 11.62
N ALA A 89 -1.71 -8.58 12.02
CA ALA A 89 -0.62 -8.08 12.85
C ALA A 89 -0.56 -8.78 14.22
N THR A 90 -1.70 -8.95 14.91
CA THR A 90 -1.78 -9.69 16.18
C THR A 90 -1.30 -11.14 16.04
N ARG A 91 -1.51 -11.76 14.87
CA ARG A 91 -1.09 -13.13 14.59
C ARG A 91 0.33 -13.23 14.05
N GLY A 92 1.01 -12.11 13.76
CA GLY A 92 2.30 -12.12 13.06
C GLY A 92 2.23 -12.73 11.66
N LEU A 93 1.07 -12.67 11.00
CA LEU A 93 0.84 -13.26 9.68
C LEU A 93 0.64 -12.18 8.62
N PRO A 94 1.03 -12.42 7.36
CA PRO A 94 0.71 -11.52 6.28
C PRO A 94 -0.80 -11.50 6.02
N VAL A 95 -1.36 -10.29 5.84
CA VAL A 95 -2.81 -10.07 5.76
C VAL A 95 -3.49 -10.86 4.63
N HIS A 96 -2.81 -11.06 3.49
CA HIS A 96 -3.33 -11.83 2.37
C HIS A 96 -3.54 -13.32 2.69
N ARG A 97 -2.92 -13.83 3.76
CA ARG A 97 -3.18 -15.20 4.28
C ARG A 97 -4.30 -15.25 5.31
N VAL A 98 -4.54 -14.13 5.98
CA VAL A 98 -5.56 -14.01 7.03
C VAL A 98 -6.94 -13.70 6.43
N GLU A 99 -6.97 -13.01 5.29
CA GLU A 99 -8.19 -12.75 4.53
C GLU A 99 -7.94 -12.89 3.02
N TYR A 100 -8.14 -14.12 2.53
CA TYR A 100 -8.00 -14.48 1.12
C TYR A 100 -9.32 -14.39 0.33
N ARG A 101 -10.46 -14.25 1.02
CA ARG A 101 -11.79 -14.08 0.44
C ARG A 101 -12.51 -12.91 1.09
N GLN A 102 -13.27 -12.18 0.28
CA GLN A 102 -14.10 -11.07 0.73
C GLN A 102 -15.28 -11.62 1.56
N PRO A 103 -15.50 -11.13 2.80
CA PRO A 103 -16.69 -11.46 3.56
C PRO A 103 -17.97 -11.01 2.84
N ALA A 104 -19.05 -11.78 2.98
CA ALA A 104 -20.33 -11.47 2.36
C ALA A 104 -20.85 -10.09 2.80
N GLY A 105 -21.37 -9.32 1.84
CA GLY A 105 -21.96 -7.99 2.10
C GLY A 105 -20.95 -6.85 2.29
N ARG A 106 -19.64 -7.11 2.26
CA ARG A 106 -18.63 -6.04 2.33
C ARG A 106 -18.39 -5.44 0.94
N THR A 107 -18.29 -4.12 0.83
CA THR A 107 -17.91 -3.44 -0.43
C THR A 107 -16.41 -3.46 -0.70
N ALA A 108 -15.58 -3.40 0.35
CA ALA A 108 -14.13 -3.40 0.22
C ALA A 108 -13.58 -4.74 -0.29
N PRO A 109 -12.56 -4.71 -1.17
CA PRO A 109 -11.91 -5.91 -1.69
C PRO A 109 -11.32 -6.77 -0.56
N ALA A 110 -11.07 -8.05 -0.86
CA ALA A 110 -10.33 -8.92 0.05
C ALA A 110 -8.91 -8.40 0.26
N ALA A 111 -8.32 -8.60 1.45
CA ALA A 111 -6.93 -8.20 1.67
C ALA A 111 -5.96 -8.87 0.68
N LEU A 112 -6.23 -10.12 0.27
CA LEU A 112 -5.46 -10.76 -0.81
C LEU A 112 -5.53 -9.99 -2.13
N GLU A 113 -6.74 -9.58 -2.53
CA GLU A 113 -6.94 -8.83 -3.77
C GLU A 113 -6.22 -7.48 -3.69
N THR A 114 -6.35 -6.74 -2.58
CA THR A 114 -5.60 -5.50 -2.36
C THR A 114 -4.09 -5.71 -2.51
N MET A 115 -3.52 -6.75 -1.87
CA MET A 115 -2.09 -7.02 -1.93
C MET A 115 -1.63 -7.42 -3.34
N ARG A 116 -2.43 -8.21 -4.08
CA ARG A 116 -2.13 -8.57 -5.47
C ARG A 116 -2.15 -7.36 -6.39
N THR A 117 -3.17 -6.51 -6.26
CA THR A 117 -3.30 -5.29 -7.07
C THR A 117 -2.15 -4.33 -6.76
N LEU A 118 -1.85 -4.10 -5.48
CA LEU A 118 -0.74 -3.24 -5.05
C LEU A 118 0.60 -3.78 -5.56
N ALA A 119 0.88 -5.06 -5.37
CA ALA A 119 2.12 -5.67 -5.84
C ALA A 119 2.24 -5.63 -7.37
N GLY A 120 1.15 -5.89 -8.09
CA GLY A 120 1.11 -5.84 -9.55
C GLY A 120 1.16 -4.42 -10.13
N GLU A 121 0.78 -3.40 -9.36
CA GLU A 121 0.98 -1.99 -9.69
C GLU A 121 2.44 -1.58 -9.42
N LEU A 122 3.00 -2.01 -8.29
CA LEU A 122 4.38 -1.69 -7.92
C LEU A 122 5.41 -2.36 -8.82
N PHE A 123 5.16 -3.63 -9.19
CA PHE A 123 6.08 -4.44 -9.99
C PHE A 123 5.34 -5.13 -11.16
N PRO A 124 5.04 -4.40 -12.24
CA PRO A 124 4.23 -4.90 -13.35
C PRO A 124 4.77 -6.18 -14.01
N VAL A 125 6.09 -6.33 -14.08
CA VAL A 125 6.75 -7.52 -14.67
C VAL A 125 6.47 -8.82 -13.90
N TRP A 126 6.01 -8.73 -12.64
CA TRP A 126 5.64 -9.87 -11.80
C TRP A 126 4.12 -10.05 -11.66
N ARG A 127 3.31 -9.25 -12.36
CA ARG A 127 1.84 -9.24 -12.21
C ARG A 127 1.21 -10.61 -12.40
N GLU A 128 1.63 -11.37 -13.40
CA GLU A 128 1.14 -12.74 -13.63
C GLU A 128 1.45 -13.68 -12.46
N ARG A 129 2.64 -13.56 -11.87
CA ARG A 129 3.04 -14.35 -10.71
C ARG A 129 2.26 -13.96 -9.45
N PHE A 130 1.99 -12.66 -9.24
CA PHE A 130 1.13 -12.23 -8.14
C PHE A 130 -0.31 -12.73 -8.29
N ALA A 131 -0.83 -12.81 -9.51
CA ALA A 131 -2.17 -13.34 -9.77
C ALA A 131 -2.33 -14.81 -9.32
N LEU A 132 -1.22 -15.57 -9.20
CA LEU A 132 -1.23 -16.96 -8.72
C LEU A 132 -1.27 -17.08 -7.18
N VAL A 133 -1.01 -16.02 -6.42
CA VAL A 133 -0.88 -16.08 -4.94
C VAL A 133 -2.23 -16.32 -4.25
N THR A 134 -2.56 -17.51 -3.78
CA THR A 134 -3.94 -17.81 -3.31
C THR A 134 -4.26 -17.40 -1.87
N GLY A 135 -3.25 -16.99 -1.09
CA GLY A 135 -3.40 -16.69 0.33
C GLY A 135 -3.56 -17.93 1.24
N ARG A 136 -3.65 -19.13 0.68
CA ARG A 136 -3.56 -20.37 1.46
C ARG A 136 -2.10 -20.68 1.74
N ALA A 137 -1.81 -21.25 2.91
CA ALA A 137 -0.54 -21.95 3.08
C ALA A 137 -0.51 -23.09 2.05
N ASP A 138 0.59 -23.25 1.33
CA ASP A 138 0.74 -24.36 0.40
C ASP A 138 0.45 -25.65 1.17
N ALA A 139 -0.50 -26.45 0.67
CA ALA A 139 -0.88 -27.72 1.28
C ALA A 139 0.25 -28.78 1.28
N GLY A 140 1.47 -28.40 0.87
CA GLY A 140 2.68 -29.24 0.82
C GLY A 140 3.63 -29.10 2.00
N GLY A 141 3.33 -28.26 3.00
CA GLY A 141 4.14 -28.12 4.22
C GLY A 141 3.69 -29.05 5.36
N ALA A 142 3.44 -30.33 5.09
CA ALA A 142 3.26 -31.32 6.15
C ALA A 142 4.62 -31.90 6.55
N GLY A 143 5.08 -31.60 7.76
CA GLY A 143 5.95 -32.49 8.56
C GLY A 143 7.44 -32.16 8.66
N HIS A 144 7.83 -31.40 9.69
CA HIS A 144 9.05 -31.57 10.52
C HIS A 144 9.09 -30.38 11.50
N GLY A 145 9.16 -30.49 12.82
CA GLY A 145 9.37 -31.63 13.71
C GLY A 145 9.20 -31.14 15.17
N GLU A 146 8.89 -32.13 16.00
CA GLU A 146 9.06 -32.26 17.45
C GLU A 146 8.68 -31.14 18.43
N ARG A 147 7.73 -31.54 19.28
CA ARG A 147 7.48 -31.05 20.63
C ARG A 147 8.70 -31.33 21.51
N ALA A 148 9.07 -30.34 22.32
CA ALA A 148 9.77 -30.54 23.60
C ALA A 148 8.89 -29.92 24.70
#